data_AF-A0A940ZUM0-F1
#
_entry.id   AF-A0A940ZUM0-F1
#
_cell.length_a   1.000
_cell.length_b   1.000
_cell.length_c   1.000
_cell.angle_alpha   90.00
_cell.angle_beta   90.00
_cell.angle_gamma   90.00
#
_symmetry.space_group_name_H-M   'P 1'
#
loop_
_entity.id
_entity.type
_entity.pdbx_description
1 polymer ?
#
loop_
_entity_poly.entity_id
_entity_poly.type
_entity_poly.pdbx_seq_one_letter_code
_entity_poly.pdbx_strand_id
1 'polypeptide(L)'
;YLGKMGDDYIHMMDGLMGGNTILLFISTIILAPIAEELICRGVIMKQARDVLPFAVANVIQAFLFGLMHGNLIQGTYAFVLGLSLGFVTYKYKTLIPAILMHSMCNLLGSSLLITVPVFLQIIEMILGVGIIVSAVRKINKKNTYEINAMN
;
A
#
# COMPACT_ATOMS: atom_id res chain seq x y z
N TYR A 1 4.31 -19.43 -31.34
CA TYR A 1 2.97 -18.95 -30.92
C TYR A 1 2.99 -18.27 -29.55
N LEU A 2 3.53 -18.88 -28.48
CA LEU A 2 3.60 -18.23 -27.15
C LEU A 2 4.50 -16.99 -27.08
N GLY A 3 5.65 -16.97 -27.78
CA GLY A 3 6.53 -15.80 -27.84
C GLY A 3 5.86 -14.57 -28.46
N LYS A 4 5.26 -14.74 -29.65
CA LYS A 4 4.53 -13.66 -30.35
C LYS A 4 3.39 -13.05 -29.51
N MET A 5 2.61 -13.88 -28.82
CA MET A 5 1.54 -13.39 -27.93
C MET A 5 2.09 -12.58 -26.74
N GLY A 6 3.25 -12.98 -26.20
CA GLY A 6 3.94 -12.24 -25.15
C GLY A 6 4.47 -10.90 -25.65
N ASP A 7 5.08 -10.89 -26.84
CA ASP A 7 5.61 -9.68 -27.47
C ASP A 7 4.50 -8.70 -27.85
N ASP A 8 3.39 -9.19 -28.42
CA ASP A 8 2.21 -8.39 -28.75
C ASP A 8 1.57 -7.78 -27.49
N TYR A 9 1.54 -8.53 -26.38
CA TYR A 9 1.08 -8.02 -25.09
C TYR A 9 2.01 -6.92 -24.55
N ILE A 10 3.33 -7.15 -24.57
CA ILE A 10 4.31 -6.16 -24.10
C ILE A 10 4.22 -4.89 -24.94
N HIS A 11 4.13 -4.99 -26.27
CA HIS A 11 3.98 -3.83 -27.15
C HIS A 11 2.65 -3.09 -26.95
N MET A 12 1.55 -3.79 -26.67
CA MET A 12 0.27 -3.15 -26.34
C MET A 12 0.32 -2.46 -24.97
N MET A 13 0.94 -3.08 -23.97
CA MET A 13 1.15 -2.48 -22.66
C MET A 13 2.07 -1.27 -22.74
N ASP A 14 3.15 -1.33 -23.53
CA ASP A 14 4.07 -0.23 -23.77
C ASP A 14 3.39 0.92 -24.51
N GLY A 15 2.53 0.63 -25.50
CA GLY A 15 1.70 1.65 -26.17
C GLY A 15 0.65 2.30 -25.27
N LEU A 16 0.05 1.54 -24.34
CA LEU A 16 -0.94 2.04 -23.38
C LEU A 16 -0.31 2.85 -22.23
N MET A 17 0.84 2.40 -21.72
CA MET A 17 1.52 3.00 -20.57
C MET A 17 2.53 4.08 -20.97
N GLY A 18 3.22 3.92 -22.09
CA GLY A 18 4.32 4.77 -22.54
C GLY A 18 3.92 6.17 -23.02
N GLY A 19 2.63 6.41 -23.26
CA GLY A 19 2.13 7.71 -23.74
C GLY A 19 1.16 8.45 -22.82
N ASN A 20 0.59 7.79 -21.81
CA ASN A 20 -0.48 8.37 -20.98
C ASN A 20 -0.07 8.48 -19.50
N THR A 21 0.60 9.57 -19.17
CA THR A 21 1.06 9.89 -17.80
C THR A 21 -0.07 9.90 -16.77
N ILE A 22 -1.31 10.21 -17.18
CA ILE A 22 -2.48 10.19 -16.29
C ILE A 22 -2.84 8.74 -15.95
N LEU A 23 -2.85 7.85 -16.94
CA LEU A 23 -3.14 6.44 -16.73
C LEU A 23 -2.06 5.77 -15.87
N LEU A 24 -0.79 6.09 -16.12
CA LEU A 24 0.33 5.63 -15.30
C LEU A 24 0.20 6.14 -13.85
N PHE A 25 -0.17 7.40 -13.68
CA PHE A 25 -0.39 7.98 -12.35
C PHE A 25 -1.51 7.26 -11.58
N ILE A 26 -2.67 7.07 -12.22
CA ILE A 26 -3.81 6.38 -11.59
C ILE A 26 -3.42 4.94 -11.24
N SER A 27 -2.72 4.25 -12.14
CA SER A 27 -2.32 2.87 -11.91
C SER A 27 -1.33 2.74 -10.75
N THR A 28 -0.28 3.57 -10.70
CA THR A 28 0.78 3.45 -9.68
C THR A 28 0.39 4.02 -8.32
N ILE A 29 -0.43 5.07 -8.29
CA ILE A 29 -0.76 5.80 -7.04
C ILE A 29 -2.05 5.30 -6.39
N ILE A 30 -2.98 4.77 -7.18
CA ILE A 30 -4.30 4.36 -6.68
C ILE A 30 -4.48 2.85 -6.82
N LEU A 31 -4.45 2.33 -8.05
CA LEU A 31 -4.83 0.94 -8.31
C LEU A 31 -3.84 -0.07 -7.72
N ALA A 32 -2.54 0.16 -7.90
CA ALA A 32 -1.49 -0.71 -7.39
C ALA A 32 -1.53 -0.79 -5.85
N PRO A 33 -1.51 0.31 -5.08
CA PRO A 33 -1.66 0.24 -3.62
C PRO A 33 -2.92 -0.49 -3.18
N ILE A 34 -4.07 -0.25 -3.81
CA ILE A 34 -5.30 -0.96 -3.46
C ILE A 34 -5.14 -2.47 -3.66
N ALA A 35 -4.68 -2.89 -4.84
CA ALA A 35 -4.50 -4.31 -5.17
C ALA A 35 -3.48 -4.97 -4.23
N GLU A 36 -2.35 -4.33 -4.01
CA GLU A 36 -1.27 -4.83 -3.16
C GLU A 36 -1.74 -4.95 -1.70
N GLU A 37 -2.43 -3.95 -1.15
CA GLU A 37 -2.98 -4.04 0.21
C GLU A 37 -4.04 -5.13 0.35
N LEU A 38 -4.92 -5.30 -0.64
CA LEU A 38 -5.93 -6.36 -0.63
C LEU A 38 -5.28 -7.75 -0.62
N ILE A 39 -4.26 -7.98 -1.45
CA ILE A 39 -3.55 -9.25 -1.51
C ILE A 39 -2.75 -9.47 -0.22
N CYS A 40 -1.91 -8.50 0.13
CA CYS A 40 -0.94 -8.63 1.21
C CYS A 40 -1.60 -8.68 2.60
N ARG A 41 -2.55 -7.77 2.88
CA ARG A 41 -3.15 -7.64 4.21
C ARG A 41 -4.55 -8.26 4.27
N GLY A 42 -5.29 -8.20 3.16
CA GLY A 42 -6.62 -8.80 3.06
C GLY A 42 -6.59 -10.32 2.92
N VAL A 43 -5.61 -10.87 2.21
CA VAL A 43 -5.49 -12.33 1.96
C VAL A 43 -4.32 -12.94 2.72
N ILE A 44 -3.07 -12.60 2.38
CA ILE A 44 -1.87 -13.27 2.89
C ILE A 44 -1.78 -13.15 4.42
N MET A 45 -1.82 -11.92 4.96
CA MET A 45 -1.74 -11.71 6.40
C MET A 45 -2.93 -12.35 7.12
N LYS A 46 -4.14 -12.28 6.55
CA LYS A 46 -5.35 -12.84 7.14
C LYS A 46 -5.25 -14.36 7.27
N GLN A 47 -4.83 -15.05 6.20
CA GLN A 47 -4.63 -16.50 6.21
C GLN A 47 -3.49 -16.92 7.15
N ALA A 48 -2.36 -16.19 7.13
CA ALA A 48 -1.24 -16.48 8.03
C ALA A 48 -1.65 -16.36 9.50
N ARG A 49 -2.55 -15.42 9.83
CA ARG A 49 -3.07 -15.21 11.19
C ARG A 49 -3.96 -16.34 11.71
N ASP A 50 -4.45 -17.22 10.85
CA ASP A 50 -5.24 -18.39 11.28
C ASP A 50 -4.38 -19.43 12.01
N VAL A 51 -3.06 -19.43 11.76
CA VAL A 51 -2.12 -20.42 12.32
C VAL A 51 -0.88 -19.81 12.98
N LEU A 52 -0.65 -18.49 12.86
CA LEU A 52 0.54 -17.82 13.40
C LEU A 52 0.19 -16.58 14.26
N PRO A 53 1.03 -16.25 15.26
CA PRO A 53 0.92 -15.00 15.99
C PRO A 53 1.18 -13.80 15.07
N PHE A 54 0.66 -12.63 15.45
CA PHE A 54 0.64 -11.45 14.58
C PHE A 54 2.03 -11.04 14.11
N ALA A 55 3.01 -11.04 15.01
CA ALA A 55 4.38 -10.65 14.68
C ALA A 55 4.95 -11.49 13.54
N VAL A 56 4.77 -12.82 13.60
CA VAL A 56 5.29 -13.75 12.58
C VAL A 56 4.50 -13.59 11.27
N ALA A 57 3.17 -13.54 11.33
CA ALA A 57 2.33 -13.33 10.16
C ALA A 57 2.67 -12.00 9.44
N ASN A 58 2.92 -10.93 10.20
CA ASN A 58 3.27 -9.62 9.65
C ASN A 58 4.66 -9.62 9.00
N VAL A 59 5.64 -10.32 9.59
CA VAL A 59 6.97 -10.47 8.99
C VAL A 59 6.89 -11.24 7.67
N ILE A 60 6.17 -12.38 7.64
CA ILE A 60 6.02 -13.19 6.42
C ILE A 60 5.34 -12.37 5.31
N GLN A 61 4.22 -11.71 5.62
CA GLN A 61 3.52 -10.91 4.61
C GLN A 61 4.44 -9.79 4.09
N ALA A 62 5.10 -9.05 4.99
CA ALA A 62 5.95 -7.94 4.61
C ALA A 62 7.14 -8.40 3.76
N PHE A 63 7.68 -9.58 4.04
CA PHE A 63 8.74 -10.18 3.24
C PHE A 63 8.27 -10.49 1.83
N LEU A 64 7.10 -11.12 1.67
CA LEU A 64 6.50 -11.38 0.36
C LEU A 64 6.22 -10.08 -0.40
N PHE A 65 5.73 -9.05 0.31
CA PHE A 65 5.51 -7.73 -0.27
C PHE A 65 6.82 -7.11 -0.79
N GLY A 66 7.93 -7.23 -0.05
CA GLY A 66 9.25 -6.82 -0.53
C GLY A 66 9.70 -7.59 -1.78
N LEU A 67 9.49 -8.91 -1.82
CA LEU A 67 9.85 -9.75 -2.96
C LEU A 67 9.06 -9.42 -4.24
N MET A 68 7.79 -9.02 -4.13
CA MET A 68 6.92 -8.67 -5.27
C MET A 68 7.48 -7.54 -6.13
N HIS A 69 8.41 -6.73 -5.61
CA HIS A 69 8.97 -5.60 -6.31
C HIS A 69 10.14 -5.94 -7.26
N GLY A 70 10.69 -7.17 -7.20
CA GLY A 70 11.68 -7.64 -8.18
C GLY A 70 13.05 -6.96 -8.15
N ASN A 71 13.30 -6.05 -7.19
CA ASN A 71 14.54 -5.31 -7.02
C ASN A 71 14.93 -5.30 -5.54
N LEU A 72 16.20 -5.57 -5.22
CA LEU A 72 16.68 -5.64 -3.84
C LEU A 72 16.53 -4.31 -3.09
N ILE A 73 16.92 -3.20 -3.71
CA ILE A 73 16.85 -1.88 -3.07
C ILE A 73 15.38 -1.57 -2.76
N GLN A 74 14.49 -1.77 -3.73
CA GLN A 74 13.05 -1.57 -3.54
C GLN A 74 12.42 -2.53 -2.55
N GLY A 75 12.80 -3.79 -2.61
CA GLY A 75 12.35 -4.81 -1.69
C GLY A 75 12.69 -4.47 -0.24
N THR A 76 13.86 -3.87 0.03
CA THR A 76 14.24 -3.50 1.41
C THR A 76 13.35 -2.42 2.01
N TYR A 77 13.07 -1.34 1.29
CA TYR A 77 12.17 -0.30 1.81
C TYR A 77 10.69 -0.74 1.76
N ALA A 78 10.29 -1.53 0.77
CA ALA A 78 8.97 -2.15 0.70
C ALA A 78 8.74 -3.10 1.87
N PHE A 79 9.75 -3.88 2.30
CA PHE A 79 9.65 -4.73 3.49
C PHE A 79 9.37 -3.91 4.76
N VAL A 80 10.12 -2.82 4.98
CA VAL A 80 9.93 -1.95 6.16
C VAL A 80 8.56 -1.26 6.14
N LEU A 81 8.15 -0.74 4.99
CA LEU A 81 6.80 -0.21 4.78
C LEU A 81 5.76 -1.30 5.03
N GLY A 82 6.02 -2.51 4.53
CA GLY A 82 5.26 -3.74 4.69
C GLY A 82 4.86 -4.01 6.14
N LEU A 83 5.87 -4.02 7.02
CA LEU A 83 5.74 -4.21 8.46
C LEU A 83 4.88 -3.12 9.09
N SER A 84 5.12 -1.87 8.71
CA SER A 84 4.44 -0.69 9.25
C SER A 84 2.96 -0.67 8.91
N LEU A 85 2.63 -0.90 7.64
CA LEU A 85 1.25 -0.96 7.16
C LEU A 85 0.50 -2.16 7.74
N GLY A 86 1.12 -3.33 7.87
CA GLY A 86 0.50 -4.48 8.52
C GLY A 86 0.19 -4.23 10.00
N PHE A 87 1.04 -3.49 10.72
CA PHE A 87 0.74 -3.03 12.09
C PHE A 87 -0.44 -2.06 12.14
N VAL A 88 -0.50 -1.10 11.20
CA VAL A 88 -1.63 -0.16 11.09
C VAL A 88 -2.94 -0.90 10.84
N THR A 89 -2.97 -1.83 9.88
CA THR A 89 -4.15 -2.66 9.60
C THR A 89 -4.56 -3.47 10.83
N TYR A 90 -3.61 -4.10 11.52
CA TYR A 90 -3.90 -4.85 12.73
C TYR A 90 -4.51 -3.99 13.84
N LYS A 91 -3.98 -2.78 14.04
CA LYS A 91 -4.45 -1.85 15.06
C LYS A 91 -5.84 -1.31 14.79
N TYR A 92 -6.12 -0.92 13.55
CA TYR A 92 -7.39 -0.27 13.19
C TYR A 92 -8.46 -1.22 12.66
N LYS A 93 -8.11 -2.49 12.41
CA LYS A 93 -9.00 -3.54 11.87
C LYS A 93 -9.64 -3.15 10.54
N THR A 94 -8.96 -2.33 9.74
CA THR A 94 -9.39 -1.89 8.40
C THR A 94 -8.16 -1.67 7.51
N LEU A 95 -8.34 -1.87 6.20
CA LEU A 95 -7.32 -1.66 5.18
C LEU A 95 -7.17 -0.19 4.77
N ILE A 96 -8.20 0.63 5.00
CA ILE A 96 -8.26 2.03 4.53
C ILE A 96 -7.00 2.83 4.90
N PRO A 97 -6.56 2.90 6.18
CA PRO A 97 -5.36 3.66 6.51
C PRO A 97 -4.09 3.11 5.86
N ALA A 98 -3.99 1.79 5.65
CA ALA A 98 -2.84 1.21 4.96
C ALA A 98 -2.81 1.59 3.48
N ILE A 99 -3.96 1.52 2.80
CA ILE A 99 -4.11 1.94 1.39
C ILE A 99 -3.72 3.41 1.23
N LEU A 100 -4.27 4.29 2.08
CA LEU A 100 -3.99 5.73 1.99
C LEU A 100 -2.51 6.05 2.25
N MET A 101 -1.91 5.43 3.27
CA MET A 101 -0.49 5.62 3.57
C MET A 101 0.40 5.09 2.44
N HIS A 102 0.05 3.95 1.85
CA HIS A 102 0.79 3.37 0.74
C HIS A 102 0.68 4.23 -0.54
N SER A 103 -0.52 4.66 -0.90
CA SER A 103 -0.75 5.61 -2.00
C SER A 103 0.07 6.90 -1.83
N MET A 104 0.15 7.41 -0.60
CA MET A 104 0.96 8.59 -0.29
C MET A 104 2.47 8.33 -0.43
N CYS A 105 2.96 7.15 -0.01
CA CYS A 105 4.35 6.74 -0.23
C CYS A 105 4.68 6.65 -1.72
N ASN A 106 3.80 6.03 -2.52
CA ASN A 106 3.98 5.94 -3.97
C ASN A 106 3.93 7.31 -4.64
N LEU A 107 3.08 8.22 -4.16
CA LEU A 107 2.99 9.58 -4.70
C LEU A 107 4.29 10.36 -4.46
N LEU A 108 4.77 10.38 -3.22
CA LEU A 108 6.00 11.09 -2.85
C LEU A 108 7.24 10.48 -3.50
N GLY A 109 7.26 9.15 -3.66
CA GLY A 109 8.33 8.44 -4.37
C GLY A 109 8.21 8.48 -5.90
N SER A 110 7.13 9.02 -6.46
CA SER A 110 6.94 9.07 -7.91
C SER A 110 7.89 10.07 -8.57
N SER A 111 8.23 9.80 -9.84
CA SER A 111 9.07 10.71 -10.64
C SER A 111 8.49 12.12 -10.78
N LEU A 112 7.18 12.31 -10.54
CA LEU A 112 6.51 13.61 -10.59
C LEU A 112 6.94 14.55 -9.46
N LEU A 113 7.28 14.01 -8.29
CA LEU A 113 7.63 14.79 -7.09
C LEU A 113 9.13 14.74 -6.76
N ILE A 114 9.95 14.13 -7.60
CA ILE A 114 11.40 13.99 -7.36
C ILE A 114 12.13 15.34 -7.28
N THR A 115 11.54 16.40 -7.84
CA THR A 115 12.05 17.78 -7.79
C THR A 115 11.76 18.47 -6.45
N VAL A 116 10.84 17.94 -5.64
CA VAL A 116 10.52 18.46 -4.31
C VAL A 116 11.64 18.07 -3.35
N PRO A 117 12.22 19.00 -2.58
CA PRO A 117 13.23 18.69 -1.57
C PRO A 117 12.76 17.60 -0.60
N VAL A 118 13.63 16.62 -0.34
CA VAL A 118 13.32 15.44 0.52
C VAL A 118 12.80 15.84 1.89
N PHE A 119 13.31 16.93 2.49
CA PHE A 119 12.84 17.36 3.82
C PHE A 119 11.36 17.81 3.81
N LEU A 120 10.87 18.39 2.71
CA LEU A 120 9.46 18.75 2.57
C LEU A 120 8.59 17.51 2.41
N GLN A 121 9.04 16.54 1.60
CA GLN A 121 8.33 15.26 1.45
C GLN A 121 8.19 14.52 2.79
N ILE A 122 9.22 14.57 3.64
CA ILE A 122 9.17 13.98 5.00
C ILE A 122 8.12 14.72 5.85
N ILE A 123 8.05 16.05 5.78
CA ILE A 123 7.04 16.82 6.52
C ILE A 123 5.63 16.45 6.04
N GLU A 124 5.41 16.41 4.73
CA GLU A 124 4.13 16.00 4.13
C GLU A 124 3.73 14.58 4.56
N MET A 125 4.68 13.65 4.56
CA MET A 125 4.49 12.28 5.05
C MET A 125 4.03 12.25 6.51
N ILE A 126 4.71 12.98 7.40
CA ILE A 126 4.36 13.02 8.83
C ILE A 126 2.96 13.61 9.05
N LEU A 127 2.66 14.73 8.37
CA LEU A 127 1.36 15.39 8.46
C LEU A 127 0.25 14.48 7.91
N GLY A 128 0.45 13.89 6.74
CA GLY A 128 -0.51 12.99 6.10
C GLY A 128 -0.81 11.76 6.97
N VAL A 129 0.22 11.10 7.50
CA VAL A 129 0.06 9.99 8.45
C VAL A 129 -0.73 10.44 9.69
N GLY A 130 -0.41 11.61 10.24
CA GLY A 130 -1.10 12.18 11.40
C GLY A 130 -2.60 12.42 11.15
N ILE A 131 -2.94 12.97 9.97
CA ILE A 131 -4.32 13.20 9.55
C ILE A 131 -5.07 11.88 9.39
N ILE A 132 -4.49 10.92 8.64
CA ILE A 132 -5.10 9.60 8.40
C ILE A 132 -5.38 8.90 9.73
N VAL A 133 -4.39 8.85 10.62
CA VAL A 133 -4.53 8.23 11.95
C VAL A 133 -5.62 8.90 12.78
N SER A 134 -5.67 10.23 12.78
CA SER A 134 -6.67 11.00 13.54
C SER A 134 -8.08 10.78 13.01
N ALA A 135 -8.26 10.77 11.70
CA ALA A 135 -9.53 10.51 11.04
C ALA A 135 -10.05 9.09 11.36
N VAL A 136 -9.21 8.07 11.22
CA VAL A 136 -9.59 6.68 11.52
C VAL A 136 -9.91 6.49 12.99
N ARG A 137 -9.14 7.09 13.92
CA ARG A 137 -9.46 7.05 15.35
C ARG A 137 -10.83 7.66 15.65
N LYS A 138 -11.16 8.79 15.02
CA LYS A 138 -12.45 9.46 15.20
C LYS A 138 -13.61 8.59 14.70
N ILE A 139 -13.46 7.96 13.53
CA ILE A 139 -14.45 7.04 12.96
C ILE A 139 -14.65 5.82 13.86
N ASN A 140 -13.56 5.17 14.29
CA ASN A 140 -13.65 4.00 15.16
C ASN A 140 -14.31 4.33 16.51
N LYS A 141 -14.01 5.51 17.08
CA LYS A 141 -14.64 5.99 18.32
C LYS A 141 -16.14 6.22 18.13
N LYS A 142 -16.55 6.87 17.03
CA LYS A 142 -17.95 7.09 16.69
C LYS A 142 -18.72 5.77 16.58
N ASN A 143 -18.21 4.81 15.81
CA ASN A 143 -18.85 3.50 15.63
C ASN A 143 -19.01 2.77 16.97
N THR A 144 -18.04 2.89 17.88
CA THR A 144 -18.12 2.28 19.21
C THR A 144 -19.26 2.88 20.05
N TYR A 145 -19.47 4.20 19.99
CA TYR A 145 -20.57 4.85 20.71
C TYR A 145 -21.95 4.45 20.15
N GLU A 146 -22.09 4.38 18.83
CA GLU A 146 -23.35 3.99 18.19
C GLU A 146 -23.74 2.56 18.57
N ILE A 147 -22.79 1.61 18.57
CA ILE A 147 -23.03 0.23 19.02
C ILE A 147 -23.43 0.18 20.50
N ASN A 148 -22.75 0.95 21.37
CA ASN A 148 -23.07 0.97 22.80
C ASN A 148 -24.40 1.65 23.12
N ALA A 149 -24.90 2.55 22.27
CA ALA A 149 -26.20 3.21 22.45
C ALA A 149 -27.38 2.35 21.98
N MET A 150 -27.12 1.29 21.22
CA MET A 150 -28.13 0.34 20.70
C MET A 150 -28.31 -0.90 21.60
N ASN A 151 -27.42 -1.12 22.58
CA ASN A 151 -27.47 -2.22 23.55
C ASN A 151 -27.94 -1.71 24.92
#